data_AF-A0A538HI66-F1
#
_entry.id   AF-A0A538HI66-F1
#
_cell.length_a   1.000
_cell.length_b   1.000
_cell.length_c   1.000
_cell.angle_alpha   90.00
_cell.angle_beta   90.00
_cell.angle_gamma   90.00
#
_symmetry.space_group_name_H-M   'P 1'
#
loop_
_entity.id
_entity.type
_entity.pdbx_description
1 polymer ?
#
loop_
_entity_poly.entity_id
_entity_poly.type
_entity_poly.pdbx_seq_one_letter_code
_entity_poly.pdbx_strand_id
1 'polypeptide(L)'
;SYEDFPCLLEAGIDDWGGISPVTIDHVNPEAPWPDVARLERATRAAGLELAPRLAVYPRYVAERDRWLDPAVAPAVLRRADADGLARTERWAAGAGTPVPHLRNGNGRVRDTGVLAALAKVREEVELDEDDATALLGARGGAFRAVLRAADDLRREVCGDTVTYVVTRNVNYTNVCYFRCAFCAFSKGRLAANLRGAPYLVPLDEIVRRAQEAWERGAVEICLQGGIHPAFTGQTYLDVCAAIKDAVPDLHVHAFSALEVWQGAATLGLRLDDYLARLRGAGLASLPGTAAEILDDEVRRVICPDKVTTAQWLRVHGAAHGLGLRSTATIMFGHVEAPRSWARHLLAVRDQQRRTGGFTEFVPLPFVHMEAPIYLRGRARPGPTFREALLVHAVARLALHPWITNIQASWVKLGPDGARAALVAGCNDLGGTLMNESISRAAGASHGQELPPEAMEELIRSAGRTPRQRTTLYGVPPAERTRASFGAPPLAEPVNPSVNDAGLTRPLRLLRPVNAAGARA
;
A
#
# COMPACT_ATOMS: atom_id res chain seq x y z
N SER A 1 4.37 34.02 31.65
CA SER A 1 5.77 33.55 31.79
C SER A 1 5.89 32.13 31.24
N TYR A 2 7.10 31.67 30.86
CA TYR A 2 7.32 30.24 30.55
C TYR A 2 7.01 29.32 31.74
N GLU A 3 7.03 29.87 32.96
CA GLU A 3 6.68 29.16 34.19
C GLU A 3 5.19 28.81 34.27
N ASP A 4 4.33 29.52 33.53
CA ASP A 4 2.88 29.28 33.50
C ASP A 4 2.48 28.20 32.47
N PHE A 5 3.41 27.78 31.61
CA PHE A 5 3.11 26.85 30.51
C PHE A 5 2.50 25.52 30.98
N PRO A 6 3.01 24.87 32.07
CA PRO A 6 2.37 23.67 32.61
C PRO A 6 0.92 23.91 33.04
N CYS A 7 0.63 25.03 33.70
CA CYS A 7 -0.72 25.38 34.14
C CYS A 7 -1.69 25.55 32.96
N LEU A 8 -1.23 26.15 31.86
CA LEU A 8 -2.04 26.31 30.65
C LEU A 8 -2.37 24.95 30.01
N LEU A 9 -1.40 24.03 29.94
CA LEU A 9 -1.61 22.68 29.44
C LEU A 9 -2.61 21.90 30.33
N GLU A 10 -2.53 22.06 31.65
CA GLU A 10 -3.49 21.46 32.59
C GLU A 10 -4.89 22.06 32.47
N ALA A 11 -4.98 23.36 32.13
CA ALA A 11 -6.25 24.02 31.83
C ALA A 11 -6.88 23.60 30.49
N GLY A 12 -6.16 22.81 29.68
CA GLY A 12 -6.70 22.18 28.46
C GLY A 12 -6.43 22.94 27.16
N ILE A 13 -5.43 23.83 27.12
CA ILE A 13 -5.01 24.37 25.82
C ILE A 13 -4.45 23.24 24.93
N ASP A 14 -4.81 23.26 23.66
CA ASP A 14 -4.37 22.29 22.65
C ASP A 14 -3.61 22.94 21.48
N ASP A 15 -3.51 24.27 21.47
CA ASP A 15 -2.76 25.05 20.48
C ASP A 15 -2.00 26.20 21.15
N TRP A 16 -0.69 26.25 20.92
CA TRP A 16 0.18 27.34 21.37
C TRP A 16 0.09 28.59 20.50
N GLY A 17 -0.65 28.54 19.39
CA GLY A 17 -0.81 29.63 18.45
C GLY A 17 0.33 29.73 17.44
N GLY A 18 0.37 30.86 16.71
CA GLY A 18 1.45 31.14 15.77
C GLY A 18 2.74 31.45 16.53
N ILE A 19 3.80 30.68 16.31
CA ILE A 19 5.12 30.92 16.90
C ILE A 19 6.11 31.06 15.74
N SER A 20 6.83 32.18 15.71
CA SER A 20 7.81 32.45 14.66
C SER A 20 9.22 32.51 15.22
N PRO A 21 10.11 31.55 14.90
CA PRO A 21 11.51 31.63 15.30
C PRO A 21 12.33 32.60 14.43
N VAL A 22 11.71 33.23 13.42
CA VAL A 22 12.41 34.03 12.39
C VAL A 22 11.89 35.45 12.25
N THR A 23 10.74 35.80 12.84
CA THR A 23 10.19 37.16 12.81
C THR A 23 10.09 37.72 14.20
N ILE A 24 10.36 39.01 14.37
CA ILE A 24 10.07 39.74 15.61
C ILE A 24 8.55 39.74 15.83
N ASP A 25 8.10 39.63 17.08
CA ASP A 25 6.69 39.84 17.40
C ASP A 25 6.38 41.33 17.24
N HIS A 26 5.64 41.69 16.19
CA HIS A 26 5.25 43.08 15.93
C HIS A 26 4.12 43.55 16.85
N VAL A 27 3.44 42.65 17.55
CA VAL A 27 2.38 42.97 18.52
C VAL A 27 2.99 43.22 19.91
N ASN A 28 3.96 42.41 20.32
CA ASN A 28 4.70 42.62 21.56
C ASN A 28 6.23 42.56 21.35
N PRO A 29 6.86 43.63 20.84
CA PRO A 29 8.28 43.64 20.49
C PRO A 29 9.22 43.42 21.69
N GLU A 30 8.75 43.71 22.91
CA GLU A 30 9.52 43.53 24.15
C GLU A 30 9.47 42.10 24.69
N ALA A 31 8.52 41.28 24.22
CA ALA A 31 8.41 39.87 24.56
C ALA A 31 8.70 39.00 23.33
N PRO A 32 9.92 38.44 23.19
CA PRO A 32 10.25 37.58 22.07
C PRO A 32 9.35 36.33 22.04
N TRP A 33 9.14 35.77 20.85
CA TRP A 33 8.40 34.53 20.67
C TRP A 33 8.94 33.41 21.59
N PRO A 34 8.07 32.52 22.06
CA PRO A 34 8.49 31.36 22.84
C PRO A 34 9.54 30.52 22.08
N ASP A 35 10.63 30.14 22.75
CA ASP A 35 11.61 29.20 22.22
C ASP A 35 10.94 27.84 21.95
N VAL A 36 10.94 27.42 20.68
CA VAL A 36 10.27 26.20 20.23
C VAL A 36 10.81 24.97 20.96
N ALA A 37 12.12 24.91 21.21
CA ALA A 37 12.73 23.79 21.92
C ALA A 37 12.27 23.74 23.39
N ARG A 38 12.09 24.89 24.03
CA ARG A 38 11.53 24.98 25.39
C ARG A 38 10.05 24.61 25.44
N LEU A 39 9.25 25.05 24.48
CA LEU A 39 7.86 24.62 24.34
C LEU A 39 7.74 23.11 24.13
N GLU A 40 8.59 22.55 23.27
CA GLU A 40 8.65 21.11 23.01
C GLU A 40 9.00 20.35 24.30
N ARG A 41 10.01 20.82 25.06
CA ARG A 41 10.37 20.23 26.37
C ARG A 41 9.23 20.34 27.39
N ALA A 42 8.59 21.50 27.52
CA ALA A 42 7.49 21.70 28.47
C ALA A 42 6.27 20.84 28.12
N THR A 43 5.89 20.80 26.84
CA THR A 43 4.78 19.98 26.34
C THR A 43 5.06 18.49 26.60
N ARG A 44 6.29 18.02 26.34
CA ARG A 44 6.69 16.64 26.62
C ARG A 44 6.79 16.30 28.10
N ALA A 45 7.24 17.25 28.94
CA ALA A 45 7.26 17.06 30.39
C ALA A 45 5.85 16.84 30.95
N ALA A 46 4.84 17.45 30.32
CA ALA A 46 3.43 17.20 30.60
C ALA A 46 2.88 15.92 29.93
N GLY A 47 3.70 15.09 29.27
CA GLY A 47 3.25 13.86 28.59
C GLY A 47 2.44 14.08 27.32
N LEU A 48 2.52 15.29 26.73
CA LEU A 48 1.90 15.67 25.47
C LEU A 48 2.96 15.75 24.37
N GLU A 49 2.56 15.71 23.10
CA GLU A 49 3.48 15.88 21.97
C GLU A 49 3.18 17.20 21.25
N LEU A 50 4.23 18.01 21.04
CA LEU A 50 4.11 19.22 20.23
C LEU A 50 4.14 18.85 18.75
N ALA A 51 3.04 19.06 18.04
CA ALA A 51 2.94 18.83 16.60
C ALA A 51 2.74 20.16 15.86
N PRO A 52 3.56 20.48 14.86
CA PRO A 52 3.34 21.69 14.07
C PRO A 52 2.09 21.53 13.21
N ARG A 53 1.27 22.58 13.15
CA ARG A 53 0.16 22.70 12.20
C ARG A 53 0.49 23.71 11.11
N LEU A 54 -0.29 23.69 10.03
CA LEU A 54 -0.29 24.76 9.05
C LEU A 54 -1.01 26.00 9.61
N ALA A 55 -0.90 27.13 8.91
CA ALA A 55 -1.70 28.31 9.21
C ALA A 55 -3.21 28.00 9.12
N VAL A 56 -3.57 27.05 8.25
CA VAL A 56 -4.92 26.48 8.15
C VAL A 56 -5.07 25.34 9.16
N TYR A 57 -6.13 25.37 9.97
CA TYR A 57 -6.41 24.31 10.94
C TYR A 57 -6.80 22.98 10.25
N PRO A 58 -6.46 21.83 10.86
CA PRO A 58 -6.81 20.48 10.38
C PRO A 58 -8.23 20.31 9.85
N ARG A 59 -9.25 20.80 10.59
CA ARG A 59 -10.66 20.69 10.19
C ARG A 59 -10.96 21.32 8.83
N TYR A 60 -10.31 22.44 8.51
CA TYR A 60 -10.48 23.12 7.22
C TYR A 60 -9.66 22.48 6.11
N VAL A 61 -8.58 21.78 6.45
CA VAL A 61 -7.84 20.92 5.49
C VAL A 61 -8.67 19.71 5.10
N ALA A 62 -9.39 19.10 6.05
CA ALA A 62 -10.30 17.98 5.79
C ALA A 62 -11.45 18.40 4.86
N GLU A 63 -12.07 19.55 5.12
CA GLU A 63 -13.12 20.16 4.30
C GLU A 63 -12.58 21.13 3.22
N ARG A 64 -11.38 20.86 2.67
CA ARG A 64 -10.69 21.79 1.75
C ARG A 64 -11.51 22.26 0.55
N ASP A 65 -12.36 21.41 -0.01
CA ASP A 65 -13.17 21.77 -1.20
C ASP A 65 -14.25 22.82 -0.86
N ARG A 66 -14.54 23.01 0.43
CA ARG A 66 -15.46 24.03 0.95
C ARG A 66 -14.73 25.30 1.40
N TRP A 67 -13.57 25.16 2.03
CA TRP A 67 -12.91 26.27 2.75
C TRP A 67 -11.68 26.84 2.07
N LEU A 68 -11.03 26.11 1.16
CA LEU A 68 -9.79 26.55 0.54
C LEU A 68 -10.01 26.94 -0.92
N ASP A 69 -9.38 28.05 -1.31
CA ASP A 69 -9.31 28.43 -2.71
C ASP A 69 -8.62 27.32 -3.53
N PRO A 70 -9.13 26.94 -4.72
CA PRO A 70 -8.52 25.92 -5.57
C PRO A 70 -7.05 26.17 -5.93
N ALA A 71 -6.59 27.41 -5.95
CA ALA A 71 -5.18 27.76 -6.17
C ALA A 71 -4.29 27.48 -4.94
N VAL A 72 -4.87 27.50 -3.73
CA VAL A 72 -4.15 27.31 -2.45
C VAL A 72 -4.17 25.85 -2.00
N ALA A 73 -5.28 25.15 -2.21
CA ALA A 73 -5.47 23.76 -1.75
C ALA A 73 -4.30 22.81 -2.12
N PRO A 74 -3.71 22.86 -3.34
CA PRO A 74 -2.56 22.02 -3.67
C PRO A 74 -1.33 22.26 -2.79
N ALA A 75 -1.07 23.52 -2.43
CA ALA A 75 0.09 23.88 -1.61
C ALA A 75 -0.09 23.45 -0.14
N VAL A 76 -1.33 23.46 0.35
CA VAL A 76 -1.73 22.96 1.66
C VAL A 76 -1.58 21.44 1.72
N LEU A 77 -2.16 20.71 0.75
CA LEU A 77 -2.06 19.24 0.68
C LEU A 77 -0.62 18.73 0.62
N ARG A 78 0.27 19.45 -0.10
CA ARG A 78 1.70 19.10 -0.16
C ARG A 78 2.43 19.25 1.16
N ARG A 79 1.90 20.06 2.07
CA ARG A 79 2.49 20.36 3.38
C ARG A 79 1.70 19.78 4.54
N ALA A 80 0.65 19.01 4.25
CA ALA A 80 -0.19 18.38 5.26
C ALA A 80 0.09 16.87 5.34
N ASP A 81 -0.03 16.34 6.55
CA ASP A 81 -0.10 14.91 6.83
C ASP A 81 -1.59 14.46 6.86
N ALA A 82 -1.86 13.20 7.20
CA ALA A 82 -3.21 12.62 7.08
C ALA A 82 -4.22 13.22 8.06
N ASP A 83 -3.72 13.79 9.16
CA ASP A 83 -4.53 14.47 10.16
C ASP A 83 -4.72 15.96 9.82
N GLY A 84 -4.15 16.45 8.71
CA GLY A 84 -4.17 17.86 8.35
C GLY A 84 -3.14 18.71 9.10
N LEU A 85 -2.24 18.08 9.86
CA LEU A 85 -1.11 18.75 10.53
C LEU A 85 0.07 18.91 9.57
N ALA A 86 1.06 19.72 9.95
CA ALA A 86 2.18 20.01 9.06
C ALA A 86 3.07 18.78 8.84
N ARG A 87 3.35 18.48 7.57
CA ARG A 87 4.38 17.54 7.15
C ARG A 87 5.75 18.13 7.47
N THR A 88 6.47 17.53 8.40
CA THR A 88 7.78 18.00 8.87
C THR A 88 8.97 17.39 8.14
N GLU A 89 8.74 16.40 7.29
CA GLU A 89 9.80 15.60 6.67
C GLU A 89 9.69 15.57 5.14
N ARG A 90 10.84 15.35 4.50
CA ARG A 90 10.99 15.29 3.05
C ARG A 90 10.94 13.88 2.46
N TRP A 91 10.89 12.85 3.31
CA TRP A 91 10.75 11.47 2.87
C TRP A 91 9.49 11.33 2.02
N ALA A 92 9.53 10.54 0.95
CA ALA A 92 8.34 10.17 0.18
C ALA A 92 8.53 8.75 -0.37
N ALA A 93 7.45 7.98 -0.40
CA ALA A 93 7.50 6.63 -0.95
C ALA A 93 7.95 6.63 -2.41
N GLY A 94 8.81 5.67 -2.76
CA GLY A 94 9.41 5.55 -4.09
C GLY A 94 10.56 6.53 -4.37
N ALA A 95 10.70 7.61 -3.59
CA ALA A 95 11.80 8.54 -3.76
C ALA A 95 13.10 8.00 -3.11
N GLY A 96 14.26 8.45 -3.61
CA GLY A 96 15.57 8.18 -3.00
C GLY A 96 15.89 9.06 -1.80
N THR A 97 14.90 9.71 -1.19
CA THR A 97 15.12 10.54 0.00
C THR A 97 15.36 9.65 1.23
N PRO A 98 16.39 9.93 2.06
CA PRO A 98 16.67 9.14 3.25
C PRO A 98 15.46 9.05 4.19
N VAL A 99 15.31 7.91 4.84
CA VAL A 99 14.30 7.77 5.90
C VAL A 99 14.64 8.72 7.06
N PRO A 100 13.65 9.37 7.68
CA PRO A 100 13.88 10.28 8.77
C PRO A 100 14.25 9.51 10.04
N HIS A 101 15.12 10.12 10.86
CA HIS A 101 15.47 9.56 12.16
C HIS A 101 14.22 9.52 13.06
N LEU A 102 13.86 8.31 13.50
CA LEU A 102 12.83 8.12 14.50
C LEU A 102 13.37 8.60 15.86
N ARG A 103 12.96 9.80 16.29
CA ARG A 103 13.38 10.37 17.57
C ARG A 103 13.02 9.43 18.73
N ASN A 104 13.97 9.20 19.64
CA ASN A 104 13.72 8.51 20.91
C ASN A 104 12.91 9.42 21.84
N GLY A 105 11.61 9.15 21.96
CA GLY A 105 10.76 9.77 22.98
C GLY A 105 10.56 8.78 24.14
N ASN A 106 11.12 9.09 25.31
CA ASN A 106 10.90 8.34 26.55
C ASN A 106 9.78 8.96 27.40
N GLY A 107 8.89 9.74 26.79
CA GLY A 107 7.82 10.45 27.48
C GLY A 107 6.67 9.54 27.89
N ARG A 108 6.01 9.88 29.00
CA ARG A 108 4.76 9.24 29.43
C ARG A 108 3.67 9.48 28.37
N VAL A 109 3.00 8.42 27.93
CA VAL A 109 1.88 8.52 26.99
C VAL A 109 0.62 8.95 27.75
N ARG A 110 -0.03 10.05 27.32
CA ARG A 110 -1.33 10.52 27.86
C ARG A 110 -2.51 10.33 26.91
N ASP A 111 -2.28 9.90 25.68
CA ASP A 111 -3.33 9.68 24.69
C ASP A 111 -4.24 8.52 25.13
N THR A 112 -5.41 8.85 25.67
CA THR A 112 -6.32 7.88 26.27
C THR A 112 -6.92 6.94 25.23
N GLY A 113 -7.13 7.41 24.00
CA GLY A 113 -7.60 6.58 22.89
C GLY A 113 -6.58 5.52 22.51
N VAL A 114 -5.31 5.91 22.34
CA VAL A 114 -4.21 4.97 22.07
C VAL A 114 -4.02 4.00 23.24
N LEU A 115 -4.05 4.48 24.49
CA LEU A 115 -3.88 3.61 25.66
C LEU A 115 -5.01 2.59 25.80
N ALA A 116 -6.25 2.99 25.55
CA ALA A 116 -7.41 2.10 25.57
C ALA A 116 -7.32 1.05 24.46
N ALA A 117 -7.01 1.47 23.23
CA ALA A 117 -6.82 0.55 22.11
C ALA A 117 -5.68 -0.45 22.37
N LEU A 118 -4.54 0.00 22.92
CA LEU A 118 -3.44 -0.89 23.29
C LEU A 118 -3.78 -1.81 24.48
N ALA A 119 -4.68 -1.40 25.37
CA ALA A 119 -5.20 -2.29 26.42
C ALA A 119 -6.04 -3.42 25.82
N LYS A 120 -6.95 -3.09 24.88
CA LYS A 120 -7.71 -4.09 24.12
C LYS A 120 -6.79 -5.11 23.43
N VAL A 121 -5.71 -4.65 22.78
CA VAL A 121 -4.70 -5.56 22.19
C VAL A 121 -4.14 -6.55 23.23
N ARG A 122 -3.74 -6.07 24.42
CA ARG A 122 -3.17 -6.92 25.48
C ARG A 122 -4.18 -7.89 26.07
N GLU A 123 -5.45 -7.51 26.05
CA GLU A 123 -6.58 -8.32 26.51
C GLU A 123 -7.16 -9.19 25.38
N GLU A 124 -6.51 -9.24 24.21
CA GLU A 124 -6.93 -9.97 23.01
C GLU A 124 -8.35 -9.59 22.52
N VAL A 125 -8.77 -8.36 22.80
CA VAL A 125 -10.02 -7.77 22.33
C VAL A 125 -9.82 -7.15 20.95
N GLU A 126 -10.68 -7.51 20.00
CA GLU A 126 -10.65 -6.97 18.64
C GLU A 126 -10.85 -5.45 18.64
N LEU A 127 -10.01 -4.75 17.87
CA LEU A 127 -10.10 -3.30 17.70
C LEU A 127 -11.30 -2.90 16.85
N ASP A 128 -12.01 -1.84 17.26
CA ASP A 128 -13.04 -1.21 16.45
C ASP A 128 -12.49 -0.08 15.55
N GLU A 129 -13.37 0.63 14.84
CA GLU A 129 -12.97 1.70 13.91
C GLU A 129 -12.29 2.86 14.65
N ASP A 130 -12.78 3.22 15.83
CA ASP A 130 -12.26 4.36 16.59
C ASP A 130 -10.92 4.00 17.25
N ASP A 131 -10.77 2.76 17.75
CA ASP A 131 -9.49 2.24 18.24
C ASP A 131 -8.41 2.30 17.16
N ALA A 132 -8.68 1.72 15.99
CA ALA A 132 -7.72 1.68 14.88
C ALA A 132 -7.40 3.09 14.38
N THR A 133 -8.41 3.97 14.31
CA THR A 133 -8.21 5.38 13.95
C THR A 133 -7.30 6.10 14.95
N ALA A 134 -7.49 5.90 16.26
CA ALA A 134 -6.65 6.49 17.29
C ALA A 134 -5.19 6.04 17.17
N LEU A 135 -4.96 4.73 16.97
CA LEU A 135 -3.61 4.19 16.77
C LEU A 135 -2.93 4.77 15.52
N LEU A 136 -3.67 4.94 14.42
CA LEU A 136 -3.15 5.52 13.16
C LEU A 136 -2.85 7.02 13.27
N GLY A 137 -3.51 7.73 14.19
CA GLY A 137 -3.24 9.14 14.51
C GLY A 137 -2.08 9.35 15.48
N ALA A 138 -1.52 8.28 16.07
CA ALA A 138 -0.57 8.38 17.17
C ALA A 138 0.71 9.18 16.82
N ARG A 139 1.20 9.95 17.81
CA ARG A 139 2.40 10.81 17.71
C ARG A 139 3.29 10.67 18.94
N GLY A 140 4.54 11.12 18.85
CA GLY A 140 5.47 11.17 19.98
C GLY A 140 5.60 9.82 20.70
N GLY A 141 5.41 9.83 22.02
CA GLY A 141 5.43 8.62 22.84
C GLY A 141 4.34 7.60 22.47
N ALA A 142 3.16 8.08 22.05
CA ALA A 142 2.06 7.20 21.63
C ALA A 142 2.43 6.43 20.36
N PHE A 143 3.00 7.10 19.35
CA PHE A 143 3.52 6.46 18.15
C PHE A 143 4.50 5.33 18.48
N ARG A 144 5.45 5.58 19.40
CA ARG A 144 6.40 4.57 19.86
C ARG A 144 5.72 3.39 20.56
N ALA A 145 4.72 3.65 21.39
CA ALA A 145 3.97 2.60 22.07
C ALA A 145 3.24 1.68 21.07
N VAL A 146 2.67 2.25 20.00
CA VAL A 146 2.03 1.46 18.92
C VAL A 146 3.06 0.59 18.20
N LEU A 147 4.21 1.16 17.80
CA LEU A 147 5.26 0.37 17.13
C LEU A 147 5.77 -0.77 18.00
N ARG A 148 6.00 -0.49 19.29
CA ARG A 148 6.46 -1.50 20.24
C ARG A 148 5.45 -2.63 20.42
N ALA A 149 4.17 -2.29 20.63
CA ALA A 149 3.12 -3.29 20.75
C ALA A 149 3.02 -4.18 19.49
N ALA A 150 3.14 -3.58 18.31
CA ALA A 150 3.15 -4.34 17.06
C ALA A 150 4.39 -5.24 16.91
N ASP A 151 5.57 -4.77 17.31
CA ASP A 151 6.79 -5.57 17.24
C ASP A 151 6.80 -6.71 18.27
N ASP A 152 6.32 -6.44 19.49
CA ASP A 152 6.16 -7.44 20.55
C ASP A 152 5.19 -8.54 20.09
N LEU A 153 4.00 -8.18 19.57
CA LEU A 153 3.03 -9.15 19.02
C LEU A 153 3.60 -9.91 17.82
N ARG A 154 4.33 -9.24 16.92
CA ARG A 154 4.99 -9.92 15.81
C ARG A 154 6.00 -10.94 16.32
N ARG A 155 6.81 -10.59 17.33
CA ARG A 155 7.81 -11.50 17.90
C ARG A 155 7.14 -12.72 18.52
N GLU A 156 6.02 -12.54 19.21
CA GLU A 156 5.24 -13.64 19.78
C GLU A 156 4.70 -14.58 18.70
N VAL A 157 4.09 -14.03 17.65
CA VAL A 157 3.37 -14.80 16.63
C VAL A 157 4.29 -15.38 15.54
N CYS A 158 5.34 -14.66 15.18
CA CYS A 158 6.20 -14.96 14.02
C CYS A 158 7.67 -15.21 14.37
N GLY A 159 8.09 -14.88 15.60
CA GLY A 159 9.48 -14.92 16.01
C GLY A 159 10.39 -13.96 15.23
N ASP A 160 11.64 -14.39 15.05
CA ASP A 160 12.69 -13.63 14.36
C ASP A 160 12.76 -13.93 12.86
N THR A 161 11.91 -14.82 12.35
CA THR A 161 11.90 -15.17 10.92
C THR A 161 11.26 -14.06 10.09
N VAL A 162 11.93 -13.69 9.00
CA VAL A 162 11.38 -12.82 7.96
C VAL A 162 11.37 -13.58 6.64
N THR A 163 10.19 -13.67 6.02
CA THR A 163 10.02 -14.42 4.79
C THR A 163 10.10 -13.57 3.53
N TYR A 164 10.46 -14.19 2.41
CA TYR A 164 10.40 -13.60 1.08
C TYR A 164 10.15 -14.69 0.02
N VAL A 165 9.59 -14.33 -1.13
CA VAL A 165 9.33 -15.26 -2.25
C VAL A 165 10.18 -14.90 -3.47
N VAL A 166 10.75 -15.90 -4.15
CA VAL A 166 11.41 -15.70 -5.44
C VAL A 166 10.34 -15.69 -6.52
N THR A 167 10.10 -14.53 -7.12
CA THR A 167 8.96 -14.29 -8.02
C THR A 167 9.32 -13.35 -9.16
N ARG A 168 8.61 -13.52 -10.29
CA ARG A 168 8.66 -12.59 -11.42
C ARG A 168 7.32 -11.90 -11.60
N ASN A 169 7.37 -10.59 -11.79
CA ASN A 169 6.20 -9.81 -12.15
C ASN A 169 6.11 -9.69 -13.68
N VAL A 170 4.95 -10.00 -14.23
CA VAL A 170 4.65 -9.79 -15.66
C VAL A 170 3.46 -8.86 -15.78
N ASN A 171 3.76 -7.62 -16.18
CA ASN A 171 2.75 -6.70 -16.67
C ASN A 171 2.51 -6.99 -18.15
N TYR A 172 1.44 -7.70 -18.49
CA TYR A 172 1.21 -8.13 -19.87
C TYR A 172 0.63 -7.03 -20.76
N THR A 173 0.14 -5.93 -20.19
CA THR A 173 -0.21 -4.72 -20.95
C THR A 173 -0.31 -3.51 -20.02
N ASN A 174 0.07 -2.33 -20.50
CA ASN A 174 -0.21 -1.06 -19.84
C ASN A 174 -1.51 -0.39 -20.35
N VAL A 175 -2.24 -1.02 -21.28
CA VAL A 175 -3.44 -0.45 -21.90
C VAL A 175 -4.66 -0.72 -21.04
N CYS A 176 -5.33 0.35 -20.62
CA CYS A 176 -6.53 0.26 -19.80
C CYS A 176 -7.60 1.24 -20.29
N TYR A 177 -8.86 0.82 -20.31
CA TYR A 177 -9.98 1.74 -20.60
C TYR A 177 -10.60 2.39 -19.35
N PHE A 178 -10.23 1.95 -18.14
CA PHE A 178 -10.60 2.61 -16.88
C PHE A 178 -9.74 3.85 -16.65
N ARG A 179 -10.30 4.82 -15.91
CA ARG A 179 -9.67 6.13 -15.65
C ARG A 179 -9.43 6.35 -14.17
N CYS A 180 -8.47 5.60 -13.61
CA CYS A 180 -8.06 5.83 -12.22
C CYS A 180 -7.29 7.15 -12.12
N ALA A 181 -7.59 7.95 -11.11
CA ALA A 181 -6.99 9.25 -10.92
C ALA A 181 -5.51 9.15 -10.47
N PHE A 182 -5.15 8.08 -9.77
CA PHE A 182 -3.81 7.83 -9.21
C PHE A 182 -2.86 7.04 -10.12
N CYS A 183 -3.40 6.32 -11.11
CA CYS A 183 -2.61 5.35 -11.87
C CYS A 183 -1.81 6.05 -12.99
N ALA A 184 -0.50 5.85 -13.01
CA ALA A 184 0.37 6.29 -14.11
C ALA A 184 -0.02 5.67 -15.47
N PHE A 185 -0.71 4.51 -15.46
CA PHE A 185 -1.26 3.88 -16.67
C PHE A 185 -2.66 4.41 -17.06
N SER A 186 -3.18 5.43 -16.39
CA SER A 186 -4.43 6.09 -16.79
C SER A 186 -4.19 6.95 -18.05
N LYS A 187 -5.14 6.94 -19.00
CA LYS A 187 -5.02 7.74 -20.24
C LYS A 187 -5.03 9.24 -19.91
N GLY A 188 -3.92 9.93 -20.15
CA GLY A 188 -3.83 11.40 -20.05
C GLY A 188 -2.49 11.92 -20.60
N ARG A 189 -2.50 13.11 -21.22
CA ARG A 189 -1.31 13.76 -21.82
C ARG A 189 -0.15 14.00 -20.83
N LEU A 190 -0.43 13.97 -19.52
CA LEU A 190 0.51 14.27 -18.44
C LEU A 190 1.26 13.04 -17.89
N ALA A 191 0.90 11.80 -18.30
CA ALA A 191 1.51 10.56 -17.79
C ALA A 191 2.57 9.96 -18.75
N ALA A 192 3.14 10.77 -19.63
CA ALA A 192 3.89 10.30 -20.79
C ALA A 192 5.36 9.93 -20.50
N ASN A 193 5.95 10.37 -19.39
CA ASN A 193 7.41 10.33 -19.24
C ASN A 193 7.96 8.94 -18.84
N LEU A 194 7.33 8.23 -17.90
CA LEU A 194 7.86 6.95 -17.36
C LEU A 194 7.04 5.70 -17.72
N ARG A 195 5.83 5.87 -18.24
CA ARG A 195 4.92 4.76 -18.61
C ARG A 195 5.38 3.95 -19.83
N GLY A 196 6.11 4.59 -20.75
CA GLY A 196 6.46 4.01 -22.05
C GLY A 196 5.28 3.91 -23.04
N ALA A 197 5.57 3.45 -24.26
CA ALA A 197 4.58 3.27 -25.30
C ALA A 197 3.49 2.25 -24.92
N PRO A 198 2.27 2.36 -25.45
CA PRO A 198 1.25 1.32 -25.31
C PRO A 198 1.74 -0.03 -25.86
N TYR A 199 1.75 -1.07 -25.03
CA TYR A 199 2.23 -2.39 -25.41
C TYR A 199 1.26 -3.50 -25.03
N LEU A 200 1.43 -4.64 -25.68
CA LEU A 200 0.77 -5.89 -25.34
C LEU A 200 1.82 -7.01 -25.46
N VAL A 201 2.06 -7.73 -24.37
CA VAL A 201 3.02 -8.84 -24.33
C VAL A 201 2.36 -10.07 -24.99
N PRO A 202 2.97 -10.64 -26.04
CA PRO A 202 2.51 -11.88 -26.65
C PRO A 202 2.54 -13.08 -25.69
N LEU A 203 1.71 -14.08 -25.94
CA LEU A 203 1.56 -15.24 -25.05
C LEU A 203 2.84 -16.08 -24.96
N ASP A 204 3.55 -16.27 -26.07
CA ASP A 204 4.86 -16.93 -26.15
C ASP A 204 5.92 -16.19 -25.34
N GLU A 205 5.90 -14.86 -25.33
CA GLU A 205 6.79 -14.06 -24.48
C GLU A 205 6.42 -14.17 -22.99
N ILE A 206 5.13 -14.26 -22.64
CA ILE A 206 4.71 -14.54 -21.25
C ILE A 206 5.26 -15.91 -20.81
N VAL A 207 5.12 -16.93 -21.66
CA VAL A 207 5.64 -18.29 -21.40
C VAL A 207 7.16 -18.29 -21.26
N ARG A 208 7.89 -17.63 -22.18
CA ARG A 208 9.35 -17.51 -22.10
C ARG A 208 9.77 -16.86 -20.78
N ARG A 209 9.08 -15.81 -20.34
CA ARG A 209 9.36 -15.15 -19.06
C ARG A 209 9.09 -16.06 -17.86
N ALA A 210 8.09 -16.92 -17.93
CA ALA A 210 7.78 -17.91 -16.89
C ALA A 210 8.86 -19.00 -16.81
N GLN A 211 9.31 -19.51 -17.94
CA GLN A 211 10.41 -20.48 -18.02
C GLN A 211 11.70 -19.90 -17.45
N GLU A 212 12.08 -18.70 -17.88
CA GLU A 212 13.26 -18.00 -17.36
C GLU A 212 13.16 -17.73 -15.85
N ALA A 213 11.98 -17.36 -15.34
CA ALA A 213 11.77 -17.19 -13.90
C ALA A 213 12.00 -18.51 -13.15
N TRP A 214 11.44 -19.61 -13.66
CA TRP A 214 11.59 -20.94 -13.07
C TRP A 214 13.04 -21.40 -13.06
N GLU A 215 13.77 -21.20 -14.15
CA GLU A 215 15.21 -21.49 -14.27
C GLU A 215 16.03 -20.71 -13.24
N ARG A 216 15.64 -19.46 -12.95
CA ARG A 216 16.21 -18.61 -11.89
C ARG A 216 15.66 -18.92 -10.49
N GLY A 217 15.04 -20.08 -10.29
CA GLY A 217 14.58 -20.55 -8.99
C GLY A 217 13.27 -19.94 -8.49
N ALA A 218 12.53 -19.19 -9.33
CA ALA A 218 11.23 -18.68 -8.94
C ALA A 218 10.22 -19.81 -8.70
N VAL A 219 9.39 -19.63 -7.68
CA VAL A 219 8.26 -20.52 -7.36
C VAL A 219 6.91 -19.87 -7.63
N GLU A 220 6.92 -18.59 -7.99
CA GLU A 220 5.75 -17.78 -8.29
C GLU A 220 5.97 -16.96 -9.55
N ILE A 221 4.90 -16.83 -10.34
CA ILE A 221 4.76 -15.77 -11.33
C ILE A 221 3.53 -14.92 -10.99
N CYS A 222 3.73 -13.61 -10.88
CA CYS A 222 2.69 -12.65 -10.59
C CYS A 222 2.28 -11.91 -11.86
N LEU A 223 1.02 -12.05 -12.31
CA LEU A 223 0.54 -11.44 -13.55
C LEU A 223 -0.60 -10.45 -13.31
N GLN A 224 -0.41 -9.24 -13.86
CA GLN A 224 -1.39 -8.15 -13.79
C GLN A 224 -1.32 -7.31 -15.05
N GLY A 225 -2.37 -6.57 -15.37
CA GLY A 225 -2.32 -5.64 -16.48
C GLY A 225 -3.42 -4.59 -16.45
N GLY A 226 -3.36 -3.69 -17.43
CA GLY A 226 -4.51 -2.86 -17.74
C GLY A 226 -5.68 -3.70 -18.26
N ILE A 227 -6.92 -3.22 -18.06
CA ILE A 227 -8.09 -3.85 -18.68
C ILE A 227 -8.11 -3.46 -20.16
N HIS A 228 -7.48 -4.29 -20.99
CA HIS A 228 -7.39 -4.06 -22.41
C HIS A 228 -8.81 -4.18 -23.05
N PRO A 229 -9.22 -3.24 -23.92
CA PRO A 229 -10.54 -3.25 -24.55
C PRO A 229 -10.93 -4.55 -25.25
N ALA A 230 -9.96 -5.24 -25.85
CA ALA A 230 -10.16 -6.48 -26.60
C ALA A 230 -10.05 -7.76 -25.76
N PHE A 231 -9.67 -7.66 -24.47
CA PHE A 231 -9.57 -8.84 -23.63
C PHE A 231 -10.95 -9.32 -23.20
N THR A 232 -11.10 -10.64 -23.15
CA THR A 232 -12.26 -11.30 -22.56
C THR A 232 -11.80 -12.24 -21.46
N GLY A 233 -12.75 -12.86 -20.76
CA GLY A 233 -12.44 -13.91 -19.80
C GLY A 233 -11.62 -15.06 -20.40
N GLN A 234 -11.72 -15.29 -21.72
CA GLN A 234 -10.95 -16.33 -22.42
C GLN A 234 -9.45 -16.00 -22.44
N THR A 235 -9.09 -14.72 -22.65
CA THR A 235 -7.69 -14.29 -22.65
C THR A 235 -6.97 -14.68 -21.35
N TYR A 236 -7.63 -14.49 -20.20
CA TYR A 236 -7.05 -14.84 -18.91
C TYR A 236 -6.95 -16.36 -18.69
N LEU A 237 -7.90 -17.14 -19.23
CA LEU A 237 -7.85 -18.61 -19.23
C LEU A 237 -6.67 -19.12 -20.07
N ASP A 238 -6.49 -18.57 -21.27
CA ASP A 238 -5.42 -18.95 -22.20
C ASP A 238 -4.03 -18.64 -21.60
N VAL A 239 -3.89 -17.50 -20.91
CA VAL A 239 -2.66 -17.15 -20.20
C VAL A 239 -2.32 -18.17 -19.11
N CYS A 240 -3.29 -18.57 -18.29
CA CYS A 240 -3.05 -19.59 -17.26
C CYS A 240 -2.66 -20.94 -17.91
N ALA A 241 -3.44 -21.40 -18.89
CA ALA A 241 -3.20 -22.68 -19.55
C ALA A 241 -1.80 -22.73 -20.18
N ALA A 242 -1.41 -21.70 -20.93
CA ALA A 242 -0.10 -21.66 -21.59
C ALA A 242 1.07 -21.67 -20.60
N ILE A 243 0.95 -20.97 -19.46
CA ILE A 243 1.98 -21.02 -18.42
C ILE A 243 2.06 -22.42 -17.80
N LYS A 244 0.92 -23.05 -17.50
CA LYS A 244 0.90 -24.39 -16.90
C LYS A 244 1.38 -25.49 -17.85
N ASP A 245 1.09 -25.37 -19.14
CA ASP A 245 1.58 -26.31 -20.15
C ASP A 245 3.11 -26.26 -20.26
N ALA A 246 3.71 -25.08 -20.14
CA ALA A 246 5.15 -24.88 -20.25
C ALA A 246 5.91 -25.09 -18.92
N VAL A 247 5.32 -24.68 -17.79
CA VAL A 247 5.91 -24.75 -16.45
C VAL A 247 4.88 -25.23 -15.42
N PRO A 248 4.59 -26.55 -15.38
CA PRO A 248 3.48 -27.11 -14.59
C PRO A 248 3.58 -26.90 -13.08
N ASP A 249 4.76 -26.66 -12.54
CA ASP A 249 4.97 -26.51 -11.09
C ASP A 249 5.02 -25.04 -10.63
N LEU A 250 5.07 -24.09 -11.57
CA LEU A 250 5.10 -22.66 -11.22
C LEU A 250 3.72 -22.21 -10.71
N HIS A 251 3.72 -21.50 -9.59
CA HIS A 251 2.49 -20.98 -8.98
C HIS A 251 2.03 -19.72 -9.71
N VAL A 252 0.84 -19.80 -10.33
CA VAL A 252 0.23 -18.66 -11.05
C VAL A 252 -0.56 -17.80 -10.06
N HIS A 253 0.05 -16.69 -9.63
CA HIS A 253 -0.58 -15.66 -8.80
C HIS A 253 -1.06 -14.51 -9.69
N ALA A 254 -2.29 -14.58 -10.20
CA ALA A 254 -2.71 -13.70 -11.29
C ALA A 254 -4.08 -13.08 -11.09
N PHE A 255 -4.27 -11.93 -11.74
CA PHE A 255 -5.52 -11.21 -11.94
C PHE A 255 -6.10 -10.59 -10.66
N SER A 256 -6.17 -9.27 -10.67
CA SER A 256 -6.91 -8.49 -9.68
C SER A 256 -8.40 -8.82 -9.67
N ALA A 257 -9.09 -8.44 -8.59
CA ALA A 257 -10.54 -8.57 -8.52
C ALA A 257 -11.27 -7.87 -9.68
N LEU A 258 -10.71 -6.78 -10.22
CA LEU A 258 -11.27 -6.08 -11.38
C LEU A 258 -11.14 -6.91 -12.67
N GLU A 259 -10.00 -7.55 -12.90
CA GLU A 259 -9.77 -8.41 -14.06
C GLU A 259 -10.70 -9.62 -14.03
N VAL A 260 -10.83 -10.28 -12.88
CA VAL A 260 -11.74 -11.42 -12.69
C VAL A 260 -13.20 -11.00 -12.91
N TRP A 261 -13.63 -9.87 -12.33
CA TRP A 261 -14.98 -9.35 -12.49
C TRP A 261 -15.31 -9.05 -13.96
N GLN A 262 -14.39 -8.41 -14.67
CA GLN A 262 -14.53 -8.12 -16.10
C GLN A 262 -14.49 -9.40 -16.95
N GLY A 263 -13.59 -10.33 -16.65
CA GLY A 263 -13.47 -11.61 -17.32
C GLY A 263 -14.78 -12.39 -17.30
N ALA A 264 -15.40 -12.54 -16.12
CA ALA A 264 -16.70 -13.19 -15.97
C ALA A 264 -17.79 -12.51 -16.81
N ALA A 265 -17.87 -11.17 -16.72
CA ALA A 265 -18.89 -10.39 -17.41
C ALA A 265 -18.76 -10.43 -18.94
N THR A 266 -17.53 -10.39 -19.48
CA THR A 266 -17.28 -10.48 -20.93
C THR A 266 -17.69 -11.83 -21.53
N LEU A 267 -17.68 -12.90 -20.74
CA LEU A 267 -18.13 -14.23 -21.16
C LEU A 267 -19.59 -14.52 -20.81
N GLY A 268 -20.30 -13.58 -20.17
CA GLY A 268 -21.67 -13.80 -19.69
C GLY A 268 -21.77 -14.88 -18.61
N LEU A 269 -20.69 -15.15 -17.87
CA LEU A 269 -20.63 -16.19 -16.85
C LEU A 269 -20.94 -15.61 -15.46
N ARG A 270 -21.47 -16.46 -14.58
CA ARG A 270 -21.45 -16.16 -13.14
C ARG A 270 -20.00 -16.11 -12.65
N LEU A 271 -19.77 -15.26 -11.66
CA LEU A 271 -18.44 -15.09 -11.06
C LEU A 271 -17.85 -16.40 -10.55
N ASP A 272 -18.64 -17.22 -9.86
CA ASP A 272 -18.21 -18.50 -9.28
C ASP A 272 -17.80 -19.49 -10.38
N ASP A 273 -18.60 -19.59 -11.45
CA ASP A 273 -18.32 -20.46 -12.60
C ASP A 273 -17.04 -20.03 -13.32
N TYR A 274 -16.83 -18.73 -13.47
CA TYR A 274 -15.64 -18.20 -14.11
C TYR A 274 -14.38 -18.44 -13.28
N LEU A 275 -14.44 -18.22 -11.96
CA LEU A 275 -13.34 -18.54 -11.05
C LEU A 275 -13.01 -20.05 -11.03
N ALA A 276 -14.04 -20.91 -11.11
CA ALA A 276 -13.84 -22.35 -11.21
C ALA A 276 -13.11 -22.72 -12.52
N ARG A 277 -13.45 -22.07 -13.64
CA ARG A 277 -12.73 -22.24 -14.91
C ARG A 277 -11.29 -21.74 -14.83
N LEU A 278 -11.05 -20.58 -14.21
CA LEU A 278 -9.69 -20.05 -14.00
C LEU A 278 -8.85 -21.02 -13.17
N ARG A 279 -9.40 -21.54 -12.07
CA ARG A 279 -8.75 -22.57 -11.25
C ARG A 279 -8.43 -23.82 -12.08
N GLY A 280 -9.38 -24.28 -12.90
CA GLY A 280 -9.18 -25.42 -13.81
C GLY A 280 -8.11 -25.19 -14.88
N ALA A 281 -7.98 -23.97 -15.38
CA ALA A 281 -6.90 -23.55 -16.28
C ALA A 281 -5.55 -23.35 -15.55
N GLY A 282 -5.53 -23.46 -14.22
CA GLY A 282 -4.33 -23.46 -13.40
C GLY A 282 -3.98 -22.15 -12.69
N LEU A 283 -4.94 -21.21 -12.58
CA LEU A 283 -4.85 -20.13 -11.60
C LEU A 283 -4.73 -20.73 -10.19
N ALA A 284 -3.69 -20.34 -9.44
CA ALA A 284 -3.40 -20.91 -8.13
C ALA A 284 -3.75 -19.97 -6.97
N SER A 285 -3.75 -18.65 -7.20
CA SER A 285 -4.19 -17.64 -6.23
C SER A 285 -4.39 -16.27 -6.89
N LEU A 286 -5.04 -15.35 -6.18
CA LEU A 286 -5.29 -13.99 -6.68
C LEU A 286 -4.48 -12.94 -5.90
N PRO A 287 -3.88 -11.94 -6.57
CA PRO A 287 -3.35 -10.76 -5.91
C PRO A 287 -4.47 -9.88 -5.35
N GLY A 288 -4.22 -9.27 -4.19
CA GLY A 288 -5.13 -8.34 -3.52
C GLY A 288 -5.25 -6.95 -4.14
N THR A 289 -4.79 -6.77 -5.39
CA THR A 289 -4.81 -5.47 -6.07
C THR A 289 -6.22 -5.06 -6.50
N ALA A 290 -6.38 -3.83 -6.98
CA ALA A 290 -7.66 -3.14 -7.20
C ALA A 290 -8.48 -2.85 -5.92
N ALA A 291 -7.96 -3.22 -4.75
CA ALA A 291 -8.48 -2.82 -3.45
C ALA A 291 -8.32 -1.32 -3.22
N GLU A 292 -7.16 -0.73 -3.54
CA GLU A 292 -6.83 0.68 -3.26
C GLU A 292 -7.16 1.06 -1.81
N ILE A 293 -8.31 1.71 -1.58
CA ILE A 293 -8.98 1.84 -0.29
C ILE A 293 -10.38 1.20 -0.40
N LEU A 294 -10.72 0.31 0.54
CA LEU A 294 -12.06 -0.28 0.70
C LEU A 294 -12.98 0.66 1.49
N ASP A 295 -13.10 1.88 0.97
CA ASP A 295 -13.97 2.96 1.45
C ASP A 295 -14.57 3.62 0.21
N ASP A 296 -15.86 3.40 -0.04
CA ASP A 296 -16.50 3.83 -1.28
C ASP A 296 -16.52 5.37 -1.43
N GLU A 297 -16.38 6.14 -0.34
CA GLU A 297 -16.26 7.60 -0.43
C GLU A 297 -14.94 8.01 -1.09
N VAL A 298 -13.85 7.36 -0.69
CA VAL A 298 -12.53 7.53 -1.28
C VAL A 298 -12.53 7.02 -2.73
N ARG A 299 -13.15 5.85 -2.99
CA ARG A 299 -13.21 5.26 -4.33
C ARG A 299 -13.91 6.16 -5.33
N ARG A 300 -14.98 6.87 -4.93
CA ARG A 300 -15.66 7.87 -5.79
C ARG A 300 -14.71 8.96 -6.29
N VAL A 301 -13.69 9.31 -5.50
CA VAL A 301 -12.67 10.30 -5.88
C VAL A 301 -11.59 9.68 -6.76
N ILE A 302 -11.06 8.51 -6.39
CA ILE A 302 -9.82 7.99 -6.97
C ILE A 302 -10.04 7.01 -8.14
N CYS A 303 -11.15 6.28 -8.15
CA CYS A 303 -11.47 5.26 -9.15
C CYS A 303 -12.97 4.95 -9.26
N PRO A 304 -13.84 5.93 -9.57
CA PRO A 304 -15.30 5.75 -9.56
C PRO A 304 -15.80 4.68 -10.54
N ASP A 305 -15.04 4.43 -11.60
CA ASP A 305 -15.38 3.44 -12.61
C ASP A 305 -14.88 2.02 -12.25
N LYS A 306 -14.08 1.79 -11.21
CA LYS A 306 -13.60 0.45 -10.82
C LYS A 306 -14.68 -0.35 -10.09
N VAL A 307 -14.37 -1.60 -9.73
CA VAL A 307 -15.19 -2.41 -8.81
C VAL A 307 -15.46 -1.65 -7.50
N THR A 308 -16.61 -1.82 -6.87
CA THR A 308 -16.88 -1.30 -5.52
C THR A 308 -16.18 -2.11 -4.44
N THR A 309 -16.20 -1.62 -3.19
CA THR A 309 -15.75 -2.39 -2.02
C THR A 309 -16.48 -3.73 -1.93
N ALA A 310 -17.81 -3.74 -2.05
CA ALA A 310 -18.61 -4.96 -2.01
C ALA A 310 -18.27 -5.94 -3.15
N GLN A 311 -18.02 -5.43 -4.37
CA GLN A 311 -17.62 -6.27 -5.50
C GLN A 311 -16.23 -6.87 -5.30
N TRP A 312 -15.27 -6.09 -4.79
CA TRP A 312 -13.93 -6.58 -4.46
C TRP A 312 -14.02 -7.72 -3.43
N LEU A 313 -14.74 -7.50 -2.32
CA LEU A 313 -14.96 -8.50 -1.29
C LEU A 313 -15.66 -9.77 -1.83
N ARG A 314 -16.63 -9.60 -2.75
CA ARG A 314 -17.34 -10.71 -3.39
C ARG A 314 -16.40 -11.58 -4.24
N VAL A 315 -15.48 -10.98 -5.00
CA VAL A 315 -14.51 -11.74 -5.81
C VAL A 315 -13.60 -12.58 -4.93
N HIS A 316 -12.99 -11.97 -3.91
CA HIS A 316 -12.11 -12.71 -3.00
C HIS A 316 -12.89 -13.77 -2.20
N GLY A 317 -14.11 -13.46 -1.74
CA GLY A 317 -14.97 -14.44 -1.07
C GLY A 317 -15.34 -15.65 -1.94
N ALA A 318 -15.69 -15.43 -3.20
CA ALA A 318 -15.97 -16.50 -4.15
C ALA A 318 -14.72 -17.35 -4.44
N ALA A 319 -13.56 -16.70 -4.61
CA ALA A 319 -12.29 -17.41 -4.81
C ALA A 319 -11.95 -18.31 -3.60
N HIS A 320 -12.10 -17.78 -2.39
CA HIS A 320 -11.88 -18.52 -1.15
C HIS A 320 -12.83 -19.71 -1.00
N GLY A 321 -14.11 -19.55 -1.35
CA GLY A 321 -15.09 -20.64 -1.35
C GLY A 321 -14.75 -21.77 -2.33
N LEU A 322 -13.98 -21.47 -3.39
CA LEU A 322 -13.46 -22.44 -4.34
C LEU A 322 -12.09 -23.00 -3.94
N GLY A 323 -11.58 -22.68 -2.76
CA GLY A 323 -10.29 -23.14 -2.25
C GLY A 323 -9.07 -22.38 -2.80
N LEU A 324 -9.27 -21.34 -3.59
CA LEU A 324 -8.18 -20.44 -3.97
C LEU A 324 -7.82 -19.54 -2.78
N ARG A 325 -6.52 -19.21 -2.66
CA ARG A 325 -6.05 -18.20 -1.71
C ARG A 325 -5.86 -16.87 -2.40
N SER A 326 -5.73 -15.81 -1.61
CA SER A 326 -5.41 -14.48 -2.15
C SER A 326 -4.62 -13.63 -1.17
N THR A 327 -4.12 -12.49 -1.62
CA THR A 327 -3.56 -11.45 -0.74
C THR A 327 -4.56 -10.30 -0.57
N ALA A 328 -4.33 -9.42 0.40
CA ALA A 328 -5.06 -8.16 0.55
C ALA A 328 -4.08 -6.98 0.52
N THR A 329 -4.38 -5.93 -0.24
CA THR A 329 -3.48 -4.76 -0.37
C THR A 329 -4.20 -3.48 0.01
N ILE A 330 -3.46 -2.48 0.49
CA ILE A 330 -3.95 -1.12 0.70
C ILE A 330 -3.01 -0.11 0.04
N MET A 331 -3.53 0.77 -0.83
CA MET A 331 -2.77 1.92 -1.32
C MET A 331 -3.14 3.16 -0.50
N PHE A 332 -2.17 3.75 0.19
CA PHE A 332 -2.43 4.80 1.19
C PHE A 332 -1.45 5.97 1.14
N GLY A 333 -1.81 7.08 1.78
CA GLY A 333 -1.14 8.36 1.79
C GLY A 333 -1.58 9.33 0.69
N HIS A 334 -2.78 9.20 0.13
CA HIS A 334 -3.28 10.10 -0.92
C HIS A 334 -4.37 11.07 -0.42
N VAL A 335 -5.63 10.85 -0.80
CA VAL A 335 -6.78 11.73 -0.49
C VAL A 335 -7.54 11.39 0.78
N GLU A 336 -7.30 10.21 1.31
CA GLU A 336 -7.96 9.58 2.44
C GLU A 336 -7.34 9.98 3.79
N ALA A 337 -8.11 9.72 4.85
CA ALA A 337 -7.78 10.00 6.24
C ALA A 337 -7.58 8.70 7.05
N PRO A 338 -7.04 8.75 8.28
CA PRO A 338 -6.82 7.56 9.11
C PRO A 338 -8.06 6.69 9.32
N ARG A 339 -9.25 7.30 9.42
CA ARG A 339 -10.53 6.57 9.54
C ARG A 339 -10.81 5.68 8.31
N SER A 340 -10.44 6.11 7.10
CA SER A 340 -10.56 5.29 5.89
C SER A 340 -9.58 4.10 5.89
N TRP A 341 -8.39 4.26 6.46
CA TRP A 341 -7.45 3.15 6.66
C TRP A 341 -7.99 2.14 7.68
N ALA A 342 -8.55 2.62 8.80
CA ALA A 342 -9.22 1.77 9.79
C ALA A 342 -10.34 0.94 9.14
N ARG A 343 -11.27 1.59 8.42
CA ARG A 343 -12.34 0.90 7.67
C ARG A 343 -11.82 -0.16 6.71
N HIS A 344 -10.74 0.13 6.00
CA HIS A 344 -10.11 -0.85 5.12
C HIS A 344 -9.63 -2.08 5.91
N LEU A 345 -8.88 -1.87 6.99
CA LEU A 345 -8.37 -2.96 7.83
C LEU A 345 -9.51 -3.83 8.39
N LEU A 346 -10.58 -3.20 8.87
CA LEU A 346 -11.76 -3.91 9.38
C LEU A 346 -12.47 -4.71 8.28
N ALA A 347 -12.64 -4.14 7.08
CA ALA A 347 -13.24 -4.86 5.96
C ALA A 347 -12.44 -6.11 5.56
N VAL A 348 -11.11 -6.00 5.58
CA VAL A 348 -10.20 -7.15 5.33
C VAL A 348 -10.31 -8.18 6.45
N ARG A 349 -10.26 -7.74 7.72
CA ARG A 349 -10.42 -8.63 8.88
C ARG A 349 -11.72 -9.41 8.83
N ASP A 350 -12.83 -8.72 8.62
CA ASP A 350 -14.16 -9.33 8.63
C ASP A 350 -14.31 -10.33 7.47
N GLN A 351 -13.73 -10.01 6.30
CA GLN A 351 -13.69 -10.95 5.18
C GLN A 351 -12.82 -12.16 5.48
N GLN A 352 -11.66 -11.97 6.12
CA GLN A 352 -10.81 -13.06 6.55
C GLN A 352 -11.49 -13.95 7.57
N ARG A 353 -12.15 -13.38 8.57
CA ARG A 353 -12.94 -14.12 9.55
C ARG A 353 -14.02 -14.99 8.91
N ARG A 354 -14.66 -14.51 7.83
CA ARG A 354 -15.67 -15.26 7.09
C ARG A 354 -15.11 -16.38 6.21
N THR A 355 -13.94 -16.18 5.61
CA THR A 355 -13.50 -17.02 4.46
C THR A 355 -12.11 -17.62 4.60
N GLY A 356 -11.27 -17.12 5.51
CA GLY A 356 -9.94 -17.64 5.85
C GLY A 356 -8.94 -17.70 4.70
N GLY A 357 -9.20 -17.04 3.57
CA GLY A 357 -8.44 -17.25 2.33
C GLY A 357 -7.31 -16.25 2.06
N PHE A 358 -7.22 -15.16 2.82
CA PHE A 358 -6.09 -14.24 2.73
C PHE A 358 -4.84 -14.83 3.37
N THR A 359 -3.72 -14.78 2.66
CA THR A 359 -2.41 -15.26 3.15
C THR A 359 -1.59 -14.16 3.80
N GLU A 360 -1.74 -12.92 3.33
CA GLU A 360 -0.99 -11.76 3.79
C GLU A 360 -1.73 -10.45 3.54
N PHE A 361 -1.34 -9.43 4.31
CA PHE A 361 -1.71 -8.04 4.10
C PHE A 361 -0.50 -7.22 3.65
N VAL A 362 -0.69 -6.42 2.61
CA VAL A 362 0.38 -5.68 1.93
C VAL A 362 0.06 -4.18 1.90
N PRO A 363 0.64 -3.40 2.84
CA PRO A 363 0.61 -1.95 2.77
C PRO A 363 1.48 -1.41 1.62
N LEU A 364 0.87 -0.56 0.79
CA LEU A 364 1.48 0.04 -0.39
C LEU A 364 1.43 1.57 -0.29
N PRO A 365 2.47 2.22 0.26
CA PRO A 365 2.57 3.67 0.24
C PRO A 365 2.40 4.25 -1.18
N PHE A 366 1.64 5.33 -1.29
CA PHE A 366 1.36 6.00 -2.55
C PHE A 366 2.60 6.70 -3.10
N VAL A 367 3.01 6.28 -4.31
CA VAL A 367 4.10 6.88 -5.08
C VAL A 367 3.48 7.95 -6.00
N HIS A 368 3.73 9.21 -5.69
CA HIS A 368 2.98 10.34 -6.22
C HIS A 368 3.54 10.97 -7.50
N MET A 369 4.80 10.71 -7.87
CA MET A 369 5.55 11.56 -8.82
C MET A 369 4.87 11.66 -10.18
N GLU A 370 4.40 10.52 -10.72
CA GLU A 370 3.70 10.45 -12.00
C GLU A 370 2.18 10.27 -11.85
N ALA A 371 1.66 10.37 -10.63
CA ALA A 371 0.24 10.10 -10.37
C ALA A 371 -0.62 11.31 -10.79
N PRO A 372 -1.58 11.15 -11.74
CA PRO A 372 -2.32 12.30 -12.29
C PRO A 372 -3.10 13.11 -11.25
N ILE A 373 -3.59 12.49 -10.17
CA ILE A 373 -4.31 13.17 -9.08
C ILE A 373 -3.40 14.10 -8.27
N TYR A 374 -2.13 13.70 -8.08
CA TYR A 374 -1.13 14.52 -7.42
C TYR A 374 -0.70 15.67 -8.32
N LEU A 375 -0.43 15.39 -9.60
CA LEU A 375 -0.05 16.41 -10.59
C LEU A 375 -1.15 17.48 -10.78
N ARG A 376 -2.42 17.10 -10.63
CA ARG A 376 -3.56 18.04 -10.59
C ARG A 376 -3.76 18.76 -9.26
N GLY A 377 -2.87 18.55 -8.28
CA GLY A 377 -2.93 19.19 -6.97
C GLY A 377 -4.06 18.69 -6.05
N ARG A 378 -4.60 17.50 -6.30
CA ARG A 378 -5.78 16.96 -5.57
C ARG A 378 -5.45 15.84 -4.59
N ALA A 379 -4.16 15.53 -4.38
CA ALA A 379 -3.70 14.51 -3.43
C ALA A 379 -2.44 14.96 -2.70
N ARG A 380 -2.18 14.33 -1.54
CA ARG A 380 -0.92 14.44 -0.80
C ARG A 380 0.23 13.75 -1.54
N PRO A 381 1.51 14.10 -1.25
CA PRO A 381 2.69 13.49 -1.86
C PRO A 381 3.01 12.11 -1.25
N GLY A 382 2.01 11.27 -1.00
CA GLY A 382 2.18 10.03 -0.27
C GLY A 382 2.18 10.23 1.26
N PRO A 383 2.24 9.12 2.01
CA PRO A 383 2.18 9.18 3.46
C PRO A 383 3.44 9.85 4.03
N THR A 384 3.36 10.33 5.26
CA THR A 384 4.57 10.54 6.07
C THR A 384 5.20 9.19 6.41
N PHE A 385 6.48 9.14 6.74
CA PHE A 385 7.15 7.95 7.24
C PHE A 385 6.54 7.47 8.56
N ARG A 386 6.10 8.40 9.42
CA ARG A 386 5.27 8.10 10.60
C ARG A 386 4.02 7.32 10.21
N GLU A 387 3.23 7.85 9.27
CA GLU A 387 2.03 7.19 8.76
C GLU A 387 2.34 5.84 8.12
N ALA A 388 3.44 5.76 7.36
CA ALA A 388 3.88 4.51 6.74
C ALA A 388 4.10 3.42 7.81
N LEU A 389 4.85 3.71 8.87
CA LEU A 389 5.08 2.75 9.94
C LEU A 389 3.80 2.44 10.74
N LEU A 390 2.95 3.44 10.99
CA LEU A 390 1.67 3.23 11.69
C LEU A 390 0.73 2.31 10.92
N VAL A 391 0.62 2.44 9.59
CA VAL A 391 -0.24 1.53 8.81
C VAL A 391 0.24 0.09 8.90
N HIS A 392 1.55 -0.17 8.91
CA HIS A 392 2.08 -1.52 9.11
C HIS A 392 1.85 -2.03 10.54
N ALA A 393 2.15 -1.20 11.55
CA ALA A 393 1.98 -1.56 12.96
C ALA A 393 0.52 -1.81 13.32
N VAL A 394 -0.38 -0.93 12.90
CA VAL A 394 -1.81 -1.09 13.15
C VAL A 394 -2.38 -2.25 12.35
N ALA A 395 -1.87 -2.56 11.15
CA ALA A 395 -2.28 -3.78 10.44
C ALA A 395 -1.94 -5.05 11.24
N ARG A 396 -0.74 -5.13 11.84
CA ARG A 396 -0.36 -6.23 12.75
C ARG A 396 -1.35 -6.35 13.92
N LEU A 397 -1.67 -5.23 14.57
CA LEU A 397 -2.53 -5.22 15.76
C LEU A 397 -4.00 -5.50 15.42
N ALA A 398 -4.52 -4.91 14.35
CA ALA A 398 -5.94 -4.98 14.00
C ALA A 398 -6.32 -6.27 13.26
N LEU A 399 -5.39 -6.89 12.52
CA LEU A 399 -5.66 -8.10 11.75
C LEU A 399 -5.34 -9.40 12.51
N HIS A 400 -4.61 -9.34 13.63
CA HIS A 400 -4.39 -10.50 14.49
C HIS A 400 -5.70 -10.95 15.17
N PRO A 401 -5.95 -12.27 15.32
CA PRO A 401 -5.13 -13.41 14.87
C PRO A 401 -5.40 -13.85 13.42
N TRP A 402 -6.31 -13.18 12.72
CA TRP A 402 -6.84 -13.61 11.42
C TRP A 402 -5.83 -13.59 10.26
N ILE A 403 -4.96 -12.58 10.21
CA ILE A 403 -3.86 -12.46 9.24
C ILE A 403 -2.58 -12.16 10.01
N THR A 404 -1.63 -13.09 9.95
CA THR A 404 -0.36 -12.99 10.69
C THR A 404 0.80 -12.52 9.82
N ASN A 405 0.67 -12.52 8.49
CA ASN A 405 1.71 -12.07 7.58
C ASN A 405 1.46 -10.63 7.14
N ILE A 406 2.36 -9.74 7.54
CA ILE A 406 2.35 -8.32 7.14
C ILE A 406 3.62 -8.05 6.33
N GLN A 407 3.43 -7.66 5.08
CA GLN A 407 4.51 -7.45 4.11
C GLN A 407 5.04 -6.02 4.13
N ALA A 408 6.37 -5.86 4.10
CA ALA A 408 7.03 -4.59 3.82
C ALA A 408 7.44 -4.52 2.34
N SER A 409 6.73 -3.70 1.55
CA SER A 409 7.03 -3.52 0.12
C SER A 409 8.31 -2.71 -0.11
N TRP A 410 9.45 -3.39 -0.24
CA TRP A 410 10.78 -2.75 -0.41
C TRP A 410 10.86 -1.81 -1.62
N VAL A 411 10.15 -2.08 -2.72
CA VAL A 411 10.16 -1.22 -3.93
C VAL A 411 9.59 0.19 -3.65
N LYS A 412 8.70 0.30 -2.65
CA LYS A 412 8.05 1.55 -2.26
C LYS A 412 8.75 2.22 -1.08
N LEU A 413 9.23 1.43 -0.13
CA LEU A 413 9.86 1.91 1.10
C LEU A 413 11.37 2.17 0.94
N GLY A 414 12.00 1.50 -0.01
CA GLY A 414 13.45 1.31 -0.05
C GLY A 414 13.97 0.35 1.01
N PRO A 415 15.27 -0.03 0.95
CA PRO A 415 15.88 -0.93 1.93
C PRO A 415 15.77 -0.41 3.37
N ASP A 416 16.05 0.88 3.60
CA ASP A 416 15.99 1.46 4.95
C ASP A 416 14.55 1.55 5.48
N GLY A 417 13.60 1.86 4.62
CA GLY A 417 12.18 1.88 5.01
C GLY A 417 11.66 0.47 5.28
N ALA A 418 12.06 -0.52 4.49
CA ALA A 418 11.74 -1.93 4.72
C ALA A 418 12.33 -2.41 6.06
N ARG A 419 13.60 -2.09 6.34
CA ARG A 419 14.25 -2.34 7.64
C ARG A 419 13.48 -1.73 8.80
N ALA A 420 13.03 -0.48 8.67
CA ALA A 420 12.22 0.17 9.69
C ALA A 420 10.83 -0.47 9.86
N ALA A 421 10.23 -0.97 8.78
CA ALA A 421 8.95 -1.67 8.84
C ALA A 421 9.07 -3.04 9.55
N LEU A 422 10.23 -3.72 9.45
CA LEU A 422 10.49 -4.97 10.18
C LEU A 422 10.55 -4.81 11.70
N VAL A 423 10.71 -3.58 12.23
CA VAL A 423 10.59 -3.27 13.66
C VAL A 423 9.25 -2.57 14.00
N ALA A 424 8.32 -2.58 13.05
CA ALA A 424 6.97 -2.02 13.16
C ALA A 424 5.90 -3.09 12.86
N GLY A 425 6.18 -4.36 13.17
CA GLY A 425 5.20 -5.46 13.08
C GLY A 425 5.24 -6.29 11.78
N CYS A 426 6.07 -5.95 10.80
CA CYS A 426 6.24 -6.75 9.58
C CYS A 426 7.07 -8.01 9.81
N ASN A 427 6.76 -9.06 9.05
CA ASN A 427 7.47 -10.34 9.06
C ASN A 427 7.73 -10.89 7.64
N ASP A 428 7.49 -10.10 6.60
CA ASP A 428 7.67 -10.51 5.21
C ASP A 428 8.21 -9.34 4.37
N LEU A 429 9.15 -9.60 3.45
CA LEU A 429 9.69 -8.61 2.50
C LEU A 429 9.08 -8.70 1.09
N GLY A 430 8.14 -9.62 0.87
CA GLY A 430 7.49 -9.84 -0.41
C GLY A 430 8.39 -10.56 -1.40
N GLY A 431 8.26 -10.15 -2.66
CA GLY A 431 8.92 -10.79 -3.80
C GLY A 431 10.31 -10.23 -4.15
N THR A 432 11.13 -11.04 -4.83
CA THR A 432 12.33 -10.55 -5.54
C THR A 432 11.98 -9.64 -6.74
N LEU A 433 10.75 -9.78 -7.26
CA LEU A 433 10.08 -8.90 -8.23
C LEU A 433 10.85 -8.66 -9.54
N MET A 434 11.38 -9.73 -10.15
CA MET A 434 12.07 -9.68 -11.45
C MET A 434 11.29 -8.83 -12.47
N ASN A 435 11.89 -7.74 -12.97
CA ASN A 435 11.29 -6.76 -13.88
C ASN A 435 10.07 -5.96 -13.35
N GLU A 436 10.07 -5.53 -12.08
CA GLU A 436 9.02 -4.63 -11.59
C GLU A 436 8.96 -3.35 -12.44
N SER A 437 7.81 -3.09 -13.08
CA SER A 437 7.59 -1.89 -13.91
C SER A 437 6.46 -0.95 -13.46
N ILE A 438 5.60 -1.32 -12.51
CA ILE A 438 4.49 -0.46 -12.04
C ILE A 438 5.03 0.66 -11.16
N SER A 439 5.78 0.31 -10.11
CA SER A 439 6.34 1.27 -9.18
C SER A 439 7.35 2.17 -9.89
N ARG A 440 8.15 1.60 -10.81
CA ARG A 440 9.03 2.38 -11.69
C ARG A 440 8.25 3.38 -12.55
N ALA A 441 7.16 2.95 -13.18
CA ALA A 441 6.32 3.84 -13.99
C ALA A 441 5.63 4.93 -13.16
N ALA A 442 5.42 4.70 -11.86
CA ALA A 442 4.93 5.72 -10.93
C ALA A 442 6.03 6.71 -10.45
N GLY A 443 7.31 6.41 -10.72
CA GLY A 443 8.47 7.23 -10.36
C GLY A 443 9.38 6.65 -9.28
N ALA A 444 9.21 5.40 -8.88
CA ALA A 444 10.05 4.78 -7.84
C ALA A 444 11.48 4.52 -8.36
N SER A 445 12.48 4.83 -7.52
CA SER A 445 13.92 4.71 -7.86
C SER A 445 14.63 3.52 -7.21
N HIS A 446 13.92 2.64 -6.50
CA HIS A 446 14.51 1.59 -5.65
C HIS A 446 14.92 0.31 -6.40
N GLY A 447 14.82 0.29 -7.72
CA GLY A 447 15.17 -0.86 -8.56
C GLY A 447 13.97 -1.66 -9.05
N GLN A 448 14.26 -2.68 -9.86
CA GLN A 448 13.27 -3.56 -10.51
C GLN A 448 13.50 -5.04 -10.18
N GLU A 449 14.43 -5.33 -9.26
CA GLU A 449 14.73 -6.66 -8.73
C GLU A 449 15.56 -6.49 -7.45
N LEU A 450 15.28 -7.31 -6.44
CA LEU A 450 16.13 -7.46 -5.26
C LEU A 450 16.42 -8.96 -5.11
N PRO A 451 17.62 -9.44 -5.49
CA PRO A 451 17.92 -10.86 -5.53
C PRO A 451 18.01 -11.46 -4.10
N PRO A 452 17.92 -12.79 -3.96
CA PRO A 452 17.97 -13.47 -2.66
C PRO A 452 19.13 -13.04 -1.78
N GLU A 453 20.34 -12.88 -2.32
CA GLU A 453 21.53 -12.44 -1.58
C GLU A 453 21.29 -11.10 -0.86
N ALA A 454 20.77 -10.13 -1.60
CA ALA A 454 20.50 -8.78 -1.08
C ALA A 454 19.30 -8.77 -0.12
N MET A 455 18.28 -9.60 -0.36
CA MET A 455 17.17 -9.78 0.58
C MET A 455 17.65 -10.34 1.91
N GLU A 456 18.46 -11.39 1.88
CA GLU A 456 18.95 -12.02 3.09
C GLU A 456 19.93 -11.12 3.85
N GLU A 457 20.75 -10.34 3.15
CA GLU A 457 21.59 -9.32 3.79
C GLU A 457 20.76 -8.22 4.46
N LEU A 458 19.70 -7.73 3.80
CA LEU A 458 18.76 -6.77 4.39
C LEU A 458 18.10 -7.34 5.66
N ILE A 459 17.65 -8.59 5.62
CA ILE A 459 17.02 -9.25 6.77
C ILE A 459 18.01 -9.44 7.91
N ARG A 460 19.22 -9.96 7.63
CA ARG A 460 20.27 -10.18 8.65
C ARG A 460 20.73 -8.88 9.29
N SER A 461 20.88 -7.82 8.49
CA SER A 461 21.27 -6.50 9.02
C SER A 461 20.17 -5.87 9.89
N ALA A 462 18.93 -6.36 9.83
CA ALA A 462 17.85 -6.00 10.77
C ALA A 462 17.84 -6.90 12.03
N GLY A 463 18.82 -7.80 12.19
CA GLY A 463 18.91 -8.74 13.31
C GLY A 463 17.90 -9.88 13.23
N ARG A 464 17.43 -10.24 12.04
CA ARG A 464 16.39 -11.27 11.82
C ARG A 464 16.91 -12.43 10.97
N THR A 465 16.16 -13.53 10.95
CA THR A 465 16.51 -14.75 10.21
C THR A 465 15.76 -14.81 8.87
N PRO A 466 16.47 -14.80 7.73
CA PRO A 466 15.81 -14.91 6.42
C PRO A 466 15.26 -16.31 6.16
N ARG A 467 14.12 -16.38 5.47
CA ARG A 467 13.55 -17.64 4.98
C ARG A 467 12.84 -17.47 3.65
N GLN A 468 13.26 -18.21 2.63
CA GLN A 468 12.47 -18.31 1.39
C GLN A 468 11.14 -19.03 1.65
N ARG A 469 10.06 -18.55 1.03
CA ARG A 469 8.72 -19.14 1.09
C ARG A 469 8.13 -19.38 -0.30
N THR A 470 7.13 -20.25 -0.37
CA THR A 470 6.19 -20.27 -1.51
C THR A 470 5.15 -19.15 -1.37
N THR A 471 4.34 -18.91 -2.40
CA THR A 471 3.23 -17.94 -2.35
C THR A 471 2.27 -18.19 -1.18
N LEU A 472 2.06 -19.46 -0.82
CA LEU A 472 1.18 -19.88 0.26
C LEU A 472 1.92 -20.08 1.59
N TYR A 473 3.07 -19.43 1.78
CA TYR A 473 3.88 -19.47 3.00
C TYR A 473 4.43 -20.85 3.38
N GLY A 474 4.51 -21.78 2.42
CA GLY A 474 5.18 -23.06 2.58
C GLY A 474 6.68 -22.98 2.34
N VAL A 475 7.37 -24.12 2.47
CA VAL A 475 8.80 -24.25 2.18
C VAL A 475 9.00 -24.56 0.69
N PRO A 476 9.78 -23.76 -0.07
CA PRO A 476 10.12 -24.06 -1.45
C PRO A 476 10.90 -25.38 -1.58
N PRO A 477 10.81 -26.08 -2.72
CA PRO A 477 11.72 -27.19 -3.00
C PRO A 477 13.18 -26.74 -2.91
N ALA A 478 14.04 -27.53 -2.26
CA ALA A 478 15.43 -27.15 -2.01
C ALA A 478 16.23 -26.84 -3.29
N GLU A 479 15.88 -27.48 -4.40
CA GLU A 479 16.44 -27.18 -5.72
C GLU A 479 16.12 -25.76 -6.21
N ARG A 480 14.91 -25.25 -5.95
CA ARG A 480 14.48 -23.92 -6.37
C ARG A 480 15.23 -22.87 -5.57
N THR A 481 15.34 -23.09 -4.26
CA THR A 481 16.16 -22.23 -3.39
C THR A 481 17.61 -22.20 -3.85
N ARG A 482 18.25 -23.35 -4.16
CA ARG A 482 19.62 -23.35 -4.69
C ARG A 482 19.74 -22.61 -6.03
N ALA A 483 18.81 -22.81 -6.95
CA ALA A 483 18.81 -22.16 -8.26
C ALA A 483 18.59 -20.63 -8.18
N SER A 484 17.99 -20.13 -7.09
CA SER A 484 17.73 -18.71 -6.93
C SER A 484 18.97 -17.86 -6.59
N PHE A 485 20.01 -18.48 -6.01
CA PHE A 485 21.27 -17.80 -5.71
C PHE A 485 22.23 -17.85 -6.90
N GLY A 486 22.91 -16.73 -7.18
CA GLY A 486 23.84 -16.61 -8.30
C GLY A 486 23.16 -16.75 -9.67
N ALA A 487 21.85 -16.48 -9.74
CA ALA A 487 21.09 -16.59 -10.98
C ALA A 487 21.62 -15.61 -12.05
N PRO A 488 21.69 -16.03 -13.33
CA PRO A 488 22.17 -15.15 -14.41
C PRO A 488 21.26 -13.92 -14.57
N PRO A 489 21.77 -12.85 -15.21
CA PRO A 489 20.95 -11.69 -15.57
C PRO A 489 19.75 -12.08 -16.43
N LEU A 490 18.63 -11.38 -16.23
CA LEU A 490 17.44 -11.55 -17.06
C LEU A 490 17.71 -11.10 -18.50
N ALA A 491 17.15 -11.84 -19.45
CA ALA A 491 16.99 -11.38 -20.81
C ALA A 491 16.05 -10.16 -20.87
N GLU A 492 16.33 -9.25 -21.79
CA GLU A 492 15.51 -8.06 -22.00
C GLU A 492 14.07 -8.44 -22.37
N PRO A 493 13.06 -7.87 -21.67
CA PRO A 493 11.66 -8.18 -21.95
C PRO A 493 11.21 -7.60 -23.29
N VAL A 494 10.56 -8.42 -24.11
CA VAL A 494 9.98 -7.98 -25.38
C VAL A 494 8.57 -7.43 -25.14
N ASN A 495 8.35 -6.13 -25.35
CA ASN A 495 7.05 -5.46 -25.18
C ASN A 495 6.65 -4.76 -26.48
N PRO A 496 6.13 -5.49 -27.49
CA PRO A 496 5.81 -4.93 -28.79
C PRO A 496 4.64 -3.95 -28.70
N SER A 497 4.49 -3.11 -29.73
CA SER A 497 3.42 -2.12 -29.78
C SER A 497 2.08 -2.82 -29.74
N VAL A 498 1.10 -2.23 -29.04
CA VAL A 498 -0.27 -2.78 -29.03
C VAL A 498 -0.88 -2.90 -30.44
N ASN A 499 -0.41 -2.08 -31.38
CA ASN A 499 -0.87 -2.12 -32.78
C ASN A 499 -0.42 -3.40 -33.50
N ASP A 500 0.69 -3.98 -33.09
CA ASP A 500 1.28 -5.17 -33.74
C ASP A 500 0.44 -6.43 -33.44
N ALA A 501 -0.40 -6.39 -32.40
CA ALA A 501 -1.24 -7.50 -32.00
C ALA A 501 -2.52 -7.68 -32.85
N GLY A 502 -2.85 -6.72 -33.73
CA GLY A 502 -4.00 -6.82 -34.63
C GLY A 502 -5.37 -6.98 -33.97
N LEU A 503 -5.48 -6.72 -32.65
CA LEU A 503 -6.70 -6.97 -31.89
C LEU A 503 -7.81 -5.97 -32.25
N THR A 504 -8.99 -6.49 -32.57
CA THR A 504 -10.17 -5.66 -32.86
C THR A 504 -10.87 -5.27 -31.56
N ARG A 505 -11.17 -3.98 -31.41
CA ARG A 505 -11.90 -3.49 -30.24
C ARG A 505 -13.38 -3.85 -30.35
N PRO A 506 -14.03 -4.38 -29.29
CA PRO A 506 -15.45 -4.65 -29.29
C PRO A 506 -16.27 -3.35 -29.40
N LEU A 507 -17.47 -3.46 -29.98
CA LEU A 507 -18.38 -2.33 -30.21
C LEU A 507 -18.81 -1.63 -28.91
N ARG A 508 -18.91 -2.38 -27.80
CA ARG A 508 -19.31 -1.86 -26.49
C ARG A 508 -18.34 -2.33 -25.40
N LEU A 509 -17.83 -1.39 -24.61
CA LEU A 509 -17.07 -1.69 -23.41
C LEU A 509 -18.01 -1.92 -22.23
N LEU A 510 -17.69 -2.92 -21.42
CA LEU A 510 -18.33 -3.11 -20.13
C LEU A 510 -17.84 -2.02 -19.17
N ARG A 511 -18.77 -1.26 -18.60
CA ARG A 511 -18.48 -0.40 -17.45
C ARG A 511 -19.37 -0.88 -16.31
N PRO A 512 -18.87 -0.95 -15.07
CA PRO A 512 -19.72 -1.32 -13.95
C PRO A 512 -20.93 -0.38 -13.88
N VAL A 513 -22.07 -0.96 -13.57
CA VAL A 513 -23.36 -0.28 -13.42
C VAL A 513 -23.32 0.49 -12.10
N ASN A 514 -22.58 1.59 -12.07
CA ASN A 514 -22.65 2.63 -11.03
C ASN A 514 -22.60 4.05 -11.62
N ALA A 515 -22.59 4.18 -12.95
CA ALA A 515 -22.68 5.47 -13.64
C ALA A 515 -24.12 6.00 -13.79
N ALA A 516 -25.08 5.47 -13.03
CA ALA A 516 -26.41 6.06 -12.87
C ALA A 516 -26.33 7.09 -11.72
N GLY A 517 -25.75 8.26 -11.99
CA GLY A 517 -25.69 9.35 -11.00
C GLY A 517 -24.78 10.52 -11.33
N ALA A 518 -23.83 10.40 -12.26
CA ALA A 518 -22.89 11.48 -12.60
C ALA A 518 -23.26 12.23 -13.91
N ARG A 519 -24.56 12.54 -14.07
CA ARG A 519 -25.01 13.64 -14.93
C ARG A 519 -25.90 14.54 -14.08
N ALA A 520 -25.28 15.46 -13.37
CA ALA A 520 -25.82 16.73 -12.92
C ALA A 520 -24.65 17.72 -12.89
#